data_AF-A0A5C3EC60-F1
#
_entry.id   AF-A0A5C3EC60-F1
#
_cell.length_a   1.000
_cell.length_b   1.000
_cell.length_c   1.000
_cell.angle_alpha   90.00
_cell.angle_beta   90.00
_cell.angle_gamma   90.00
#
_symmetry.space_group_name_H-M   'P 1'
#
loop_
_entity.id
_entity.type
_entity.pdbx_description
1 polymer ?
#
loop_
_entity_poly.entity_id
_entity_poly.type
_entity_poly.pdbx_seq_one_letter_code
_entity_poly.pdbx_strand_id
1 'polypeptide(L)'
;MTHPTLPGLADESVVDARQTIDRTRKWLEQSSDAQRSALDLQLVGCPQFWGGPCNLAHYLLHLLTSLPAAKHCAQDLTTVAQNLVESLARAIDHIQAESQLRHAMLGLLGIVLDAFAELDWTAVVGVEKHDSVVSTAARLLIDMVWRKSCEIKIAVGILGRVARRGGSCGFAIAVVMAGAVVAKLNEELHDPFAGLAVSGAFPFNETKTLVERSLHTMLAIDELEAIRDIDTILVTPLSAMLGVLLERTSEDSANEHLIELEVAATQLYRWCYEAVHGPLA
;
A
#
# COMPACT_ATOMS: atom_id res chain seq x y z
N MET A 1 -0.23 -56.90 -0.26
CA MET A 1 0.66 -56.15 0.66
C MET A 1 0.61 -54.70 0.25
N THR A 2 -0.27 -53.96 0.89
CA THR A 2 -0.61 -52.55 0.64
C THR A 2 0.14 -51.69 1.64
N HIS A 3 1.03 -50.82 1.16
CA HIS A 3 1.59 -49.75 1.98
C HIS A 3 0.55 -48.63 2.11
N PRO A 4 0.26 -48.13 3.32
CA PRO A 4 -0.63 -46.99 3.50
C PRO A 4 0.14 -45.69 3.25
N THR A 5 -0.30 -44.92 2.26
CA THR A 5 0.06 -43.50 2.11
C THR A 5 -0.61 -42.71 3.23
N LEU A 6 0.20 -41.99 4.00
CA LEU A 6 -0.24 -41.06 5.04
C LEU A 6 -1.20 -40.00 4.45
N PRO A 7 -2.28 -39.63 5.16
CA PRO A 7 -3.16 -38.56 4.74
C PRO A 7 -2.42 -37.23 4.79
N GLY A 8 -2.69 -36.43 3.77
CA GLY A 8 -2.02 -35.17 3.48
C GLY A 8 -1.85 -34.27 4.70
N LEU A 9 -0.62 -33.80 4.87
CA LEU A 9 -0.33 -32.56 5.56
C LEU A 9 -1.23 -31.49 4.94
N ALA A 10 -2.28 -31.12 5.69
CA ALA A 10 -3.06 -29.94 5.39
C ALA A 10 -2.08 -28.77 5.32
N ASP A 11 -2.10 -28.09 4.19
CA ASP A 11 -1.37 -26.87 3.93
C ASP A 11 -1.97 -25.76 4.82
N GLU A 12 -1.61 -25.76 6.10
CA GLU A 12 -2.12 -24.85 7.15
C GLU A 12 -1.52 -23.44 7.08
N SER A 13 -0.88 -23.04 5.96
CA SER A 13 -0.21 -21.74 5.84
C SER A 13 -0.85 -20.74 4.86
N VAL A 14 -1.87 -21.17 4.11
CA VAL A 14 -2.64 -20.26 3.24
C VAL A 14 -3.65 -19.51 4.11
N VAL A 15 -3.34 -18.26 4.48
CA VAL A 15 -4.38 -17.34 4.97
C VAL A 15 -5.34 -17.15 3.81
N ASP A 16 -6.47 -17.85 3.85
CA ASP A 16 -7.54 -17.77 2.87
C ASP A 16 -8.00 -16.30 2.78
N ALA A 17 -7.82 -15.69 1.61
CA ALA A 17 -8.24 -14.33 1.32
C ALA A 17 -9.74 -14.14 1.62
N ARG A 18 -10.53 -15.21 1.49
CA ARG A 18 -11.93 -15.24 1.92
C ARG A 18 -12.06 -14.96 3.39
N GLN A 19 -11.17 -15.45 4.25
CA GLN A 19 -11.27 -15.26 5.70
C GLN A 19 -10.97 -13.82 6.16
N THR A 20 -10.10 -13.09 5.45
CA THR A 20 -9.79 -11.67 5.76
C THR A 20 -10.86 -10.75 5.18
N ILE A 21 -11.29 -10.99 3.93
CA ILE A 21 -12.45 -10.31 3.36
C ILE A 21 -13.68 -10.64 4.20
N ASP A 22 -13.89 -11.88 4.65
CA ASP A 22 -15.02 -12.31 5.48
C ASP A 22 -15.03 -11.66 6.86
N ARG A 23 -13.89 -11.36 7.48
CA ARG A 23 -13.87 -10.68 8.80
C ARG A 23 -14.28 -9.22 8.69
N THR A 24 -13.80 -8.52 7.67
CA THR A 24 -14.15 -7.10 7.48
C THR A 24 -15.47 -6.93 6.75
N ARG A 25 -15.85 -7.89 5.90
CA ARG A 25 -17.20 -8.07 5.36
C ARG A 25 -18.16 -8.37 6.51
N LYS A 26 -17.86 -9.27 7.44
CA LYS A 26 -18.67 -9.50 8.65
C LYS A 26 -18.85 -8.24 9.48
N TRP A 27 -17.83 -7.39 9.61
CA TRP A 27 -17.96 -6.11 10.31
C TRP A 27 -18.84 -5.11 9.55
N LEU A 28 -18.67 -4.99 8.22
CA LEU A 28 -19.53 -4.16 7.36
C LEU A 28 -20.98 -4.68 7.28
N GLU A 29 -21.17 -6.01 7.31
CA GLU A 29 -22.46 -6.72 7.27
C GLU A 29 -23.19 -6.66 8.63
N GLN A 30 -22.45 -6.62 9.75
CA GLN A 30 -23.01 -6.44 11.10
C GLN A 30 -23.35 -4.97 11.40
N SER A 31 -22.80 -4.04 10.62
CA SER A 31 -23.04 -2.61 10.79
C SER A 31 -24.27 -2.15 10.00
N SER A 32 -25.24 -1.58 10.71
CA SER A 32 -26.43 -0.98 10.09
C SER A 32 -26.07 0.18 9.15
N ASP A 33 -26.95 0.48 8.19
CA ASP A 33 -26.78 1.61 7.25
C ASP A 33 -26.56 2.94 7.98
N ALA A 34 -27.24 3.13 9.11
CA ALA A 34 -27.09 4.32 9.96
C ALA A 34 -25.70 4.40 10.60
N GLN A 35 -25.13 3.27 11.04
CA GLN A 35 -23.78 3.22 11.60
C GLN A 35 -22.71 3.50 10.54
N ARG A 36 -22.86 2.91 9.35
CA ARG A 36 -21.96 3.18 8.22
C ARG A 36 -22.01 4.65 7.78
N SER A 37 -23.21 5.21 7.68
CA SER A 37 -23.41 6.64 7.34
C SER A 37 -22.84 7.58 8.40
N ALA A 38 -22.98 7.23 9.68
CA ALA A 38 -22.38 8.01 10.78
C ALA A 38 -20.85 7.98 10.74
N LEU A 39 -20.25 6.84 10.37
CA LEU A 39 -18.80 6.72 10.22
C LEU A 39 -18.30 7.53 9.00
N ASP A 40 -19.00 7.47 7.88
CA ASP A 40 -18.67 8.26 6.70
C ASP A 40 -18.69 9.77 6.97
N LEU A 41 -19.65 10.25 7.76
CA LEU A 41 -19.71 11.64 8.23
C LEU A 41 -18.50 12.00 9.09
N GLN A 42 -18.01 11.08 9.93
CA GLN A 42 -16.81 11.31 10.74
C GLN A 42 -15.52 11.31 9.91
N LEU A 43 -15.49 10.58 8.78
CA LEU A 43 -14.30 10.43 7.95
C LEU A 43 -14.13 11.56 6.92
N VAL A 44 -15.22 11.99 6.25
CA VAL A 44 -15.11 12.96 5.14
C VAL A 44 -15.99 14.21 5.34
N GLY A 45 -16.80 14.27 6.41
CA GLY A 45 -17.66 15.40 6.76
C GLY A 45 -18.87 15.64 5.84
N CYS A 46 -18.69 15.49 4.52
CA CYS A 46 -19.70 15.75 3.49
C CYS A 46 -19.81 14.56 2.50
N PRO A 47 -20.24 13.37 2.96
CA PRO A 47 -20.31 12.16 2.14
C PRO A 47 -21.27 12.25 0.95
N GLN A 48 -22.22 13.18 0.97
CA GLN A 48 -23.18 13.41 -0.13
C GLN A 48 -22.53 13.87 -1.45
N PHE A 49 -21.32 14.43 -1.40
CA PHE A 49 -20.61 14.88 -2.62
C PHE A 49 -19.64 13.83 -3.17
N TRP A 50 -19.08 12.99 -2.30
CA TRP A 50 -17.94 12.12 -2.63
C TRP A 50 -18.25 10.64 -2.52
N GLY A 51 -19.40 10.29 -1.91
CA GLY A 51 -19.66 8.94 -1.41
C GLY A 51 -18.77 8.65 -0.20
N GLY A 52 -19.34 8.18 0.89
CA GLY A 52 -18.55 7.87 2.07
C GLY A 52 -17.72 6.59 1.89
N PRO A 53 -16.47 6.53 2.41
CA PRO A 53 -15.54 5.44 2.11
C PRO A 53 -16.04 4.07 2.62
N CYS A 54 -16.81 4.03 3.71
CA CYS A 54 -17.38 2.79 4.22
C CYS A 54 -18.48 2.26 3.30
N ASN A 55 -19.40 3.14 2.89
CA ASN A 55 -20.48 2.77 1.98
C ASN A 55 -19.97 2.39 0.60
N LEU A 56 -18.99 3.11 0.07
CA LEU A 56 -18.36 2.80 -1.21
C LEU A 56 -17.58 1.48 -1.16
N ALA A 57 -16.85 1.20 -0.08
CA ALA A 57 -16.16 -0.08 0.09
C ALA A 57 -17.15 -1.25 0.17
N HIS A 58 -18.26 -1.09 0.89
CA HIS A 58 -19.32 -2.09 0.95
C HIS A 58 -19.96 -2.32 -0.43
N TYR A 59 -20.24 -1.25 -1.18
CA TYR A 59 -20.80 -1.37 -2.52
C TYR A 59 -19.83 -2.03 -3.51
N LEU A 60 -18.54 -1.70 -3.44
CA LEU A 60 -17.49 -2.35 -4.22
C LEU A 60 -17.48 -3.87 -3.97
N LEU A 61 -17.49 -4.30 -2.71
CA LEU A 61 -17.54 -5.72 -2.34
C LEU A 61 -18.82 -6.41 -2.87
N HIS A 62 -19.96 -5.73 -2.86
CA HIS A 62 -21.18 -6.27 -3.46
C HIS A 62 -21.06 -6.45 -4.97
N LEU A 63 -20.53 -5.45 -5.70
CA LEU A 63 -20.30 -5.55 -7.14
C LEU A 63 -19.32 -6.69 -7.49
N LEU A 64 -18.29 -6.88 -6.66
CA LEU A 64 -17.35 -7.99 -6.78
C LEU A 64 -18.01 -9.36 -6.68
N THR A 65 -18.98 -9.51 -5.77
CA THR A 65 -19.71 -10.78 -5.65
C THR A 65 -20.70 -11.04 -6.78
N SER A 66 -21.17 -10.00 -7.48
CA SER A 66 -22.15 -10.11 -8.58
C SER A 66 -21.52 -10.14 -9.99
N LEU A 67 -20.22 -9.86 -10.09
CA LEU A 67 -19.43 -9.84 -11.33
C LEU A 67 -19.54 -11.10 -12.22
N PRO A 68 -19.65 -12.34 -11.70
CA PRO A 68 -19.82 -13.53 -12.56
C PRO A 68 -21.08 -13.51 -13.44
N ALA A 69 -22.05 -12.63 -13.17
CA ALA A 69 -23.38 -12.66 -13.79
C ALA A 69 -23.66 -11.54 -14.82
N ALA A 70 -22.84 -10.48 -14.94
CA ALA A 70 -23.23 -9.31 -15.75
C ALA A 70 -22.07 -8.56 -16.41
N LYS A 71 -22.06 -8.53 -17.76
CA LYS A 71 -21.17 -7.70 -18.59
C LYS A 71 -21.35 -6.18 -18.41
N HIS A 72 -22.42 -5.75 -17.75
CA HIS A 72 -22.74 -4.32 -17.52
C HIS A 72 -22.15 -3.76 -16.21
N CYS A 73 -21.54 -4.61 -15.36
CA CYS A 73 -21.02 -4.17 -14.05
C CYS A 73 -19.61 -3.57 -14.10
N ALA A 74 -18.87 -3.66 -15.22
CA ALA A 74 -17.49 -3.19 -15.30
C ALA A 74 -17.36 -1.66 -15.18
N GLN A 75 -18.29 -0.91 -15.79
CA GLN A 75 -18.29 0.55 -15.71
C GLN A 75 -18.64 1.02 -14.29
N ASP A 76 -19.69 0.46 -13.70
CA ASP A 76 -20.09 0.76 -12.32
C ASP A 76 -18.97 0.42 -11.33
N LEU A 77 -18.29 -0.72 -11.50
CA LEU A 77 -17.15 -1.11 -10.69
C LEU A 77 -16.00 -0.10 -10.78
N THR A 78 -15.68 0.36 -11.99
CA THR A 78 -14.61 1.37 -12.19
C THR A 78 -14.95 2.67 -11.48
N THR A 79 -16.18 3.17 -11.66
CA THR A 79 -16.63 4.42 -11.04
C THR A 79 -16.65 4.31 -9.52
N VAL A 80 -17.11 3.18 -8.98
CA VAL A 80 -17.12 2.96 -7.53
C VAL A 80 -15.70 2.87 -6.96
N ALA A 81 -14.79 2.18 -7.65
CA ALA A 81 -13.40 2.09 -7.23
C ALA A 81 -12.69 3.46 -7.25
N GLN A 82 -12.93 4.27 -8.28
CA GLN A 82 -12.41 5.63 -8.37
C GLN A 82 -12.94 6.51 -7.24
N ASN A 83 -14.27 6.58 -7.08
CA ASN A 83 -14.90 7.37 -6.02
C ASN A 83 -14.43 6.92 -4.63
N LEU A 84 -14.22 5.62 -4.43
CA LEU A 84 -13.75 5.08 -3.16
C LEU A 84 -12.35 5.57 -2.83
N VAL A 85 -11.42 5.49 -3.79
CA VAL A 85 -10.04 5.94 -3.58
C VAL A 85 -9.96 7.46 -3.41
N GLU A 86 -10.75 8.23 -4.17
CA GLU A 86 -10.86 9.69 -3.99
C GLU A 86 -11.43 10.05 -2.60
N SER A 87 -12.47 9.35 -2.16
CA SER A 87 -13.09 9.55 -0.85
C SER A 87 -12.12 9.20 0.28
N LEU A 88 -11.34 8.12 0.13
CA LEU A 88 -10.29 7.75 1.07
C LEU A 88 -9.17 8.80 1.11
N ALA A 89 -8.74 9.34 -0.03
CA ALA A 89 -7.75 10.41 -0.08
C ALA A 89 -8.23 11.64 0.71
N ARG A 90 -9.49 12.06 0.50
CA ARG A 90 -10.08 13.16 1.26
C ARG A 90 -10.15 12.85 2.75
N ALA A 91 -10.50 11.63 3.12
CA ALA A 91 -10.57 11.25 4.52
C ALA A 91 -9.20 11.34 5.22
N ILE A 92 -8.10 11.04 4.50
CA ILE A 92 -6.74 11.14 5.05
C ILE A 92 -6.43 12.58 5.47
N ASP A 93 -6.82 13.55 4.65
CA ASP A 93 -6.59 14.98 4.93
C ASP A 93 -7.33 15.48 6.19
N HIS A 94 -8.43 14.83 6.56
CA HIS A 94 -9.32 15.31 7.64
C HIS A 94 -9.13 14.57 8.97
N ILE A 95 -8.37 13.48 8.98
CA ILE A 95 -8.22 12.62 10.16
C ILE A 95 -7.08 13.08 11.05
N GLN A 96 -7.38 13.26 12.34
CA GLN A 96 -6.37 13.54 13.35
C GLN A 96 -5.40 12.36 13.51
N ALA A 97 -4.11 12.68 13.66
CA ALA A 97 -2.98 11.75 13.61
C ALA A 97 -3.05 10.58 14.62
N GLU A 98 -3.76 10.73 15.74
CA GLU A 98 -3.82 9.73 16.83
C GLU A 98 -5.24 9.15 17.05
N SER A 99 -6.13 9.31 16.08
CA SER A 99 -7.52 8.87 16.23
C SER A 99 -7.71 7.37 15.94
N GLN A 100 -8.70 6.76 16.60
CA GLN A 100 -9.17 5.40 16.26
C GLN A 100 -9.66 5.30 14.81
N LEU A 101 -10.10 6.43 14.22
CA LEU A 101 -10.52 6.53 12.83
C LEU A 101 -9.36 6.25 11.85
N ARG A 102 -8.13 6.59 12.21
CA ARG A 102 -6.93 6.25 11.41
C ARG A 102 -6.76 4.73 11.24
N HIS A 103 -7.01 3.95 12.29
CA HIS A 103 -6.92 2.50 12.22
C HIS A 103 -8.05 1.90 11.37
N ALA A 104 -9.26 2.45 11.50
CA ALA A 104 -10.39 2.05 10.65
C ALA A 104 -10.09 2.32 9.17
N MET A 105 -9.48 3.45 8.85
CA MET A 105 -9.05 3.81 7.49
C MET A 105 -7.98 2.88 6.92
N LEU A 106 -6.95 2.56 7.71
CA LEU A 106 -5.94 1.58 7.31
C LEU A 106 -6.58 0.21 7.06
N GLY A 107 -7.58 -0.17 7.87
CA GLY A 107 -8.41 -1.33 7.64
C GLY A 107 -9.14 -1.28 6.29
N LEU A 108 -9.83 -0.17 6.01
CA LEU A 108 -10.56 0.04 4.75
C LEU A 108 -9.62 0.00 3.53
N LEU A 109 -8.50 0.71 3.55
CA LEU A 109 -7.48 0.65 2.49
C LEU A 109 -6.98 -0.78 2.27
N GLY A 110 -6.74 -1.51 3.37
CA GLY A 110 -6.37 -2.92 3.29
C GLY A 110 -7.40 -3.79 2.58
N ILE A 111 -8.71 -3.58 2.84
CA ILE A 111 -9.79 -4.28 2.12
C ILE A 111 -9.77 -3.91 0.65
N VAL A 112 -9.62 -2.62 0.32
CA VAL A 112 -9.64 -2.14 -1.06
C VAL A 112 -8.49 -2.75 -1.86
N LEU A 113 -7.29 -2.74 -1.31
CA LEU A 113 -6.12 -3.36 -1.95
C LEU A 113 -6.26 -4.89 -2.04
N ASP A 114 -6.80 -5.53 -1.01
CA ASP A 114 -7.11 -6.96 -1.03
C ASP A 114 -8.13 -7.29 -2.14
N ALA A 115 -9.19 -6.49 -2.26
CA ALA A 115 -10.21 -6.63 -3.29
C ALA A 115 -9.66 -6.33 -4.70
N PHE A 116 -8.74 -5.37 -4.80
CA PHE A 116 -8.11 -5.05 -6.07
C PHE A 116 -7.23 -6.19 -6.56
N ALA A 117 -6.47 -6.82 -5.67
CA ALA A 117 -5.61 -7.95 -6.00
C ALA A 117 -6.38 -9.22 -6.44
N GLU A 118 -7.68 -9.33 -6.15
CA GLU A 118 -8.53 -10.45 -6.58
C GLU A 118 -9.07 -10.29 -8.01
N LEU A 119 -8.95 -9.10 -8.58
CA LEU A 119 -9.50 -8.78 -9.89
C LEU A 119 -8.41 -8.73 -10.96
N ASP A 120 -8.72 -9.31 -12.12
CA ASP A 120 -8.00 -8.97 -13.34
C ASP A 120 -8.53 -7.62 -13.87
N TRP A 121 -8.11 -6.54 -13.22
CA TRP A 121 -8.52 -5.18 -13.58
C TRP A 121 -8.15 -4.82 -15.02
N THR A 122 -7.04 -5.35 -15.54
CA THR A 122 -6.65 -5.08 -16.93
C THR A 122 -7.71 -5.59 -17.91
N ALA A 123 -8.30 -6.76 -17.62
CA ALA A 123 -9.42 -7.30 -18.38
C ALA A 123 -10.76 -6.56 -18.14
N VAL A 124 -10.94 -5.94 -16.96
CA VAL A 124 -12.22 -5.30 -16.57
C VAL A 124 -12.30 -3.83 -16.97
N VAL A 125 -11.24 -3.05 -16.79
CA VAL A 125 -11.27 -1.57 -16.92
C VAL A 125 -10.23 -0.99 -17.88
N GLY A 126 -9.34 -1.84 -18.42
CA GLY A 126 -8.20 -1.44 -19.24
C GLY A 126 -6.99 -0.98 -18.42
N VAL A 127 -5.80 -1.03 -19.02
CA VAL A 127 -4.50 -0.85 -18.34
C VAL A 127 -4.36 0.54 -17.69
N GLU A 128 -4.63 1.63 -18.43
CA GLU A 128 -4.41 2.99 -17.92
C GLU A 128 -5.24 3.33 -16.67
N LYS A 129 -6.50 2.90 -16.64
CA LYS A 129 -7.40 3.15 -15.50
C LYS A 129 -7.08 2.25 -14.31
N HIS A 130 -6.68 1.02 -14.57
CA HIS A 130 -6.16 0.10 -13.55
C HIS A 130 -4.98 0.75 -12.82
N ASP A 131 -3.98 1.21 -13.56
CA ASP A 131 -2.74 1.72 -13.00
C ASP A 131 -3.01 2.96 -12.14
N SER A 132 -3.90 3.86 -12.56
CA SER A 132 -4.25 5.06 -11.80
C SER A 132 -4.90 4.75 -10.44
N VAL A 133 -5.91 3.87 -10.42
CA VAL A 133 -6.69 3.60 -9.20
C VAL A 133 -5.87 2.78 -8.19
N VAL A 134 -5.18 1.74 -8.67
CA VAL A 134 -4.31 0.90 -7.83
C VAL A 134 -3.14 1.71 -7.28
N SER A 135 -2.49 2.53 -8.13
CA SER A 135 -1.38 3.38 -7.69
C SER A 135 -1.82 4.39 -6.65
N THR A 136 -2.98 5.01 -6.83
CA THR A 136 -3.48 5.98 -5.87
C THR A 136 -3.75 5.30 -4.52
N ALA A 137 -4.46 4.17 -4.50
CA ALA A 137 -4.74 3.44 -3.25
C ALA A 137 -3.45 2.99 -2.52
N ALA A 138 -2.47 2.46 -3.27
CA ALA A 138 -1.19 2.02 -2.72
C ALA A 138 -0.37 3.18 -2.17
N ARG A 139 -0.39 4.35 -2.83
CA ARG A 139 0.29 5.56 -2.36
C ARG A 139 -0.35 6.10 -1.08
N LEU A 140 -1.68 6.15 -1.02
CA LEU A 140 -2.41 6.57 0.19
C LEU A 140 -2.05 5.73 1.41
N LEU A 141 -1.83 4.43 1.23
CA LEU A 141 -1.34 3.57 2.32
C LEU A 141 0.02 4.05 2.85
N ILE A 142 0.96 4.41 1.97
CA ILE A 142 2.27 4.96 2.37
C ILE A 142 2.12 6.30 3.07
N ASP A 143 1.31 7.21 2.52
CA ASP A 143 1.03 8.51 3.14
C ASP A 143 0.49 8.36 4.57
N MET A 144 -0.34 7.35 4.81
CA MET A 144 -0.90 7.06 6.13
C MET A 144 0.05 6.36 7.10
N VAL A 145 1.10 5.68 6.64
CA VAL A 145 2.03 4.97 7.55
C VAL A 145 3.39 5.64 7.66
N TRP A 146 3.64 6.68 6.87
CA TRP A 146 4.90 7.40 6.88
C TRP A 146 5.28 7.89 8.29
N ARG A 147 6.49 7.54 8.74
CA ARG A 147 7.03 7.83 10.10
C ARG A 147 6.16 7.31 11.26
N LYS A 148 5.31 6.29 11.03
CA LYS A 148 4.41 5.69 12.03
C LYS A 148 4.66 4.19 12.16
N SER A 149 5.57 3.80 13.06
CA SER A 149 6.09 2.42 13.20
C SER A 149 5.01 1.35 13.36
N CYS A 150 4.06 1.56 14.27
CA CYS A 150 2.99 0.58 14.51
C CYS A 150 2.14 0.36 13.26
N GLU A 151 1.89 1.41 12.48
CA GLU A 151 1.10 1.40 11.27
C GLU A 151 1.89 0.87 10.07
N ILE A 152 3.21 1.04 10.01
CA ILE A 152 4.06 0.41 8.98
C ILE A 152 3.91 -1.10 9.00
N LYS A 153 3.81 -1.73 10.19
CA LYS A 153 3.56 -3.18 10.31
C LYS A 153 2.23 -3.60 9.70
N ILE A 154 1.21 -2.73 9.78
CA ILE A 154 -0.08 -2.96 9.12
C ILE A 154 0.11 -2.93 7.60
N ALA A 155 0.84 -1.96 7.05
CA ALA A 155 1.13 -1.87 5.62
C ALA A 155 1.93 -3.08 5.11
N VAL A 156 2.97 -3.51 5.85
CA VAL A 156 3.73 -4.74 5.55
C VAL A 156 2.79 -5.96 5.54
N GLY A 157 1.88 -6.04 6.51
CA GLY A 157 0.88 -7.11 6.59
C GLY A 157 -0.11 -7.10 5.41
N ILE A 158 -0.54 -5.93 4.95
CA ILE A 158 -1.39 -5.76 3.75
C ILE A 158 -0.63 -6.24 2.51
N LEU A 159 0.59 -5.73 2.29
CA LEU A 159 1.42 -6.14 1.16
C LEU A 159 1.68 -7.65 1.18
N GLY A 160 1.95 -8.23 2.35
CA GLY A 160 2.12 -9.67 2.50
C GLY A 160 0.87 -10.50 2.19
N ARG A 161 -0.35 -9.95 2.34
CA ARG A 161 -1.59 -10.61 1.89
C ARG A 161 -1.77 -10.46 0.37
N VAL A 162 -1.58 -9.25 -0.16
CA VAL A 162 -1.64 -8.98 -1.61
C VAL A 162 -0.64 -9.85 -2.37
N ALA A 163 0.62 -9.90 -1.92
CA ALA A 163 1.68 -10.70 -2.55
C ALA A 163 1.34 -12.20 -2.64
N ARG A 164 0.62 -12.75 -1.65
CA ARG A 164 0.20 -14.17 -1.65
C ARG A 164 -0.85 -14.51 -2.70
N ARG A 165 -1.56 -13.50 -3.23
CA ARG A 165 -2.50 -13.68 -4.34
C ARG A 165 -1.79 -13.72 -5.69
N GLY A 166 -0.57 -13.19 -5.76
CA GLY A 166 0.22 -13.10 -6.99
C GLY A 166 -0.39 -12.16 -8.03
N GLY A 167 0.17 -12.18 -9.24
CA GLY A 167 -0.37 -11.46 -10.40
C GLY A 167 0.07 -10.00 -10.52
N SER A 168 -0.31 -9.40 -11.64
CA SER A 168 0.11 -8.05 -12.06
C SER A 168 -0.33 -6.95 -11.08
N CYS A 169 -1.49 -7.08 -10.45
CA CYS A 169 -1.95 -6.10 -9.45
C CYS A 169 -1.06 -6.11 -8.19
N GLY A 170 -0.67 -7.30 -7.71
CA GLY A 170 0.25 -7.42 -6.58
C GLY A 170 1.64 -6.86 -6.88
N PHE A 171 2.12 -7.06 -8.11
CA PHE A 171 3.34 -6.44 -8.61
C PHE A 171 3.24 -4.91 -8.63
N ALA A 172 2.17 -4.35 -9.23
CA ALA A 172 1.95 -2.91 -9.32
C ALA A 172 1.85 -2.25 -7.92
N ILE A 173 1.16 -2.89 -6.98
CA ILE A 173 1.08 -2.42 -5.59
C ILE A 173 2.47 -2.37 -4.96
N ALA A 174 3.28 -3.42 -5.13
CA ALA A 174 4.64 -3.47 -4.59
C ALA A 174 5.54 -2.36 -5.16
N VAL A 175 5.51 -2.16 -6.49
CA VAL A 175 6.22 -1.07 -7.20
C VAL A 175 5.84 0.29 -6.63
N VAL A 176 4.54 0.58 -6.57
CA VAL A 176 4.04 1.88 -6.13
C VAL A 176 4.38 2.14 -4.67
N MET A 177 4.23 1.14 -3.81
CA MET A 177 4.58 1.28 -2.39
C MET A 177 6.07 1.58 -2.19
N ALA A 178 6.95 0.88 -2.91
CA ALA A 178 8.40 1.15 -2.83
C ALA A 178 8.74 2.54 -3.38
N GLY A 179 8.19 2.92 -4.54
CA GLY A 179 8.41 4.24 -5.14
C GLY A 179 7.88 5.38 -4.28
N ALA A 180 6.74 5.19 -3.60
CA ALA A 180 6.18 6.17 -2.68
C ALA A 180 7.05 6.38 -1.44
N VAL A 181 7.74 5.34 -0.93
CA VAL A 181 8.74 5.50 0.15
C VAL A 181 9.90 6.39 -0.33
N VAL A 182 10.43 6.15 -1.54
CA VAL A 182 11.50 6.98 -2.11
C VAL A 182 11.03 8.42 -2.32
N ALA A 183 9.80 8.61 -2.80
CA ALA A 183 9.20 9.94 -2.95
C ALA A 183 9.11 10.67 -1.61
N LYS A 184 8.70 9.98 -0.53
CA LYS A 184 8.62 10.57 0.81
C LYS A 184 9.97 10.97 1.38
N LEU A 185 11.02 10.17 1.16
CA LEU A 185 12.39 10.56 1.51
C LEU A 185 12.83 11.82 0.76
N ASN A 186 12.50 11.89 -0.53
CA ASN A 186 12.81 13.06 -1.34
C ASN A 186 12.00 14.30 -0.89
N GLU A 187 10.74 14.14 -0.48
CA GLU A 187 9.94 15.22 0.11
C GLU A 187 10.61 15.75 1.39
N GLU A 188 11.02 14.88 2.31
CA GLU A 188 11.70 15.30 3.54
C GLU A 188 13.06 15.97 3.29
N LEU A 189 13.76 15.62 2.21
CA LEU A 189 14.99 16.31 1.80
C LEU A 189 14.74 17.78 1.43
N HIS A 190 13.58 18.10 0.86
CA HIS A 190 13.26 19.44 0.36
C HIS A 190 12.46 20.27 1.35
N ASP A 191 11.60 19.63 2.13
CA ASP A 191 10.75 20.25 3.14
C ASP A 191 10.75 19.38 4.41
N PRO A 192 11.77 19.54 5.28
CA PRO A 192 11.90 18.75 6.49
C PRO A 192 10.64 18.84 7.35
N PHE A 193 10.09 17.69 7.70
CA PHE A 193 8.89 17.55 8.54
C PHE A 193 7.58 18.08 7.96
N ALA A 194 7.49 18.32 6.64
CA ALA A 194 6.25 18.70 5.98
C ALA A 194 5.09 17.77 6.38
N GLY A 195 4.10 18.32 7.09
CA GLY A 195 2.89 17.57 7.51
C GLY A 195 3.08 16.57 8.67
N LEU A 196 4.24 16.52 9.32
CA LEU A 196 4.47 15.67 10.50
C LEU A 196 4.27 16.48 11.79
N ALA A 197 3.36 16.03 12.66
CA ALA A 197 3.35 16.45 14.06
C ALA A 197 4.56 15.80 14.76
N VAL A 198 5.73 16.46 14.70
CA VAL A 198 6.99 15.92 15.21
C VAL A 198 7.01 16.00 16.74
N SER A 199 6.41 15.01 17.38
CA SER A 199 6.76 14.65 18.75
C SER A 199 7.55 13.33 18.67
N GLY A 200 8.88 13.43 18.78
CA GLY A 200 9.80 12.29 18.69
C GLY A 200 10.15 11.93 17.25
N ALA A 201 11.42 12.14 16.87
CA ALA A 201 11.97 11.65 15.61
C ALA A 201 11.92 10.10 15.63
N PHE A 202 11.00 9.51 14.90
CA PHE A 202 10.94 8.05 14.74
C PHE A 202 11.88 7.63 13.61
N PRO A 203 12.79 6.67 13.87
CA PRO A 203 13.81 6.29 12.90
C PRO A 203 13.19 5.67 11.64
N PHE A 204 13.75 6.00 10.47
CA PHE A 204 13.42 5.37 9.18
C PHE A 204 13.62 3.85 9.13
N ASN A 205 14.20 3.23 10.17
CA ASN A 205 14.49 1.80 10.20
C ASN A 205 13.27 0.88 9.96
N GLU A 206 12.03 1.32 10.19
CA GLU A 206 10.87 0.48 9.89
C GLU A 206 10.41 0.56 8.42
N THR A 207 10.72 1.63 7.68
CA THR A 207 10.38 1.72 6.23
C THR A 207 11.19 0.75 5.40
N LYS A 208 12.37 0.34 5.90
CA LYS A 208 13.18 -0.77 5.39
C LYS A 208 12.36 -2.02 5.11
N THR A 209 11.63 -2.52 6.12
CA THR A 209 10.92 -3.81 6.00
C THR A 209 9.85 -3.75 4.92
N LEU A 210 9.26 -2.57 4.70
CA LEU A 210 8.28 -2.36 3.65
C LEU A 210 8.92 -2.43 2.26
N VAL A 211 10.03 -1.73 2.05
CA VAL A 211 10.75 -1.74 0.77
C VAL A 211 11.32 -3.12 0.49
N GLU A 212 11.96 -3.77 1.46
CA GLU A 212 12.45 -5.15 1.32
C GLU A 212 11.31 -6.08 0.90
N ARG A 213 10.14 -5.98 1.54
CA ARG A 213 8.98 -6.81 1.19
C ARG A 213 8.46 -6.50 -0.21
N SER A 214 8.47 -5.24 -0.63
CA SER A 214 8.11 -4.85 -2.00
C SER A 214 9.08 -5.45 -3.01
N LEU A 215 10.39 -5.33 -2.79
CA LEU A 215 11.42 -5.91 -3.67
C LEU A 215 11.21 -7.42 -3.84
N HIS A 216 11.05 -8.14 -2.73
CA HIS A 216 10.79 -9.58 -2.76
C HIS A 216 9.49 -9.91 -3.50
N THR A 217 8.44 -9.10 -3.34
CA THR A 217 7.17 -9.32 -4.02
C THR A 217 7.30 -9.12 -5.53
N MET A 218 7.97 -8.06 -5.97
CA MET A 218 8.20 -7.79 -7.40
C MET A 218 9.01 -8.92 -8.03
N LEU A 219 10.17 -9.24 -7.45
CA LEU A 219 11.07 -10.28 -7.95
C LEU A 219 10.44 -11.68 -7.99
N ALA A 220 9.56 -11.99 -7.02
CA ALA A 220 8.87 -13.28 -6.98
C ALA A 220 7.74 -13.41 -8.02
N ILE A 221 7.18 -12.29 -8.50
CA ILE A 221 6.09 -12.30 -9.48
C ILE A 221 6.64 -12.25 -10.90
N ASP A 222 7.49 -11.27 -11.20
CA ASP A 222 8.15 -11.11 -12.50
C ASP A 222 9.54 -10.51 -12.30
N GLU A 223 10.57 -11.34 -12.34
CA GLU A 223 11.95 -10.93 -12.09
C GLU A 223 12.47 -9.94 -13.13
N LEU A 224 12.16 -10.15 -14.42
CA LEU A 224 12.68 -9.32 -15.51
C LEU A 224 12.06 -7.93 -15.48
N GLU A 225 10.74 -7.85 -15.29
CA GLU A 225 10.05 -6.58 -15.13
C GLU A 225 10.45 -5.89 -13.82
N ALA A 226 10.60 -6.65 -12.73
CA ALA A 226 11.05 -6.12 -11.44
C ALA A 226 12.42 -5.44 -11.55
N ILE A 227 13.40 -6.08 -12.19
CA ILE A 227 14.75 -5.50 -12.34
C ILE A 227 14.68 -4.13 -13.03
N ARG A 228 13.90 -4.01 -14.11
CA ARG A 228 13.71 -2.74 -14.84
C ARG A 228 13.06 -1.68 -13.96
N ASP A 229 11.99 -2.04 -13.26
CA ASP A 229 11.21 -1.10 -12.46
C ASP A 229 11.97 -0.69 -11.19
N ILE A 230 12.71 -1.60 -10.55
CA ILE A 230 13.59 -1.30 -9.42
C ILE A 230 14.67 -0.31 -9.85
N ASP A 231 15.31 -0.52 -11.00
CA ASP A 231 16.37 0.37 -11.50
C ASP A 231 15.83 1.78 -11.79
N THR A 232 14.67 1.85 -12.47
CA THR A 232 14.07 3.11 -12.92
C THR A 232 13.41 3.90 -11.78
N ILE A 233 12.66 3.23 -10.91
CA ILE A 233 11.80 3.86 -9.91
C ILE A 233 12.52 4.02 -8.57
N LEU A 234 13.50 3.16 -8.26
CA LEU A 234 14.16 3.14 -6.96
C LEU A 234 15.63 3.53 -7.06
N VAL A 235 16.45 2.79 -7.82
CA VAL A 235 17.91 2.99 -7.87
C VAL A 235 18.26 4.37 -8.43
N THR A 236 17.70 4.75 -9.57
CA THR A 236 18.00 6.03 -10.23
C THR A 236 17.65 7.23 -9.33
N PRO A 237 16.43 7.32 -8.74
CA PRO A 237 16.10 8.43 -7.84
C PRO A 237 16.91 8.43 -6.54
N LEU A 238 17.18 7.26 -5.95
CA LEU A 238 18.00 7.16 -4.74
C LEU A 238 19.44 7.61 -5.00
N SER A 239 20.03 7.25 -6.14
CA SER A 239 21.37 7.69 -6.55
C SER A 239 21.46 9.22 -6.65
N ALA A 240 20.48 9.85 -7.30
CA ALA A 240 20.41 11.30 -7.43
C ALA A 240 20.27 11.98 -6.05
N MET A 241 19.43 11.42 -5.18
CA MET A 241 19.21 11.92 -3.83
C MET A 241 20.46 11.83 -2.95
N LEU A 242 21.20 10.71 -3.05
CA LEU A 242 22.44 10.49 -2.30
C LEU A 242 23.53 11.50 -2.65
N GLY A 243 23.65 11.90 -3.92
CA GLY A 243 24.58 12.96 -4.33
C GLY A 243 24.33 14.26 -3.55
N VAL A 244 23.06 14.65 -3.42
CA VAL A 244 22.65 15.86 -2.69
C VAL A 244 22.81 15.69 -1.17
N LEU A 245 22.43 14.54 -0.64
CA LEU A 245 22.53 14.24 0.80
C LEU A 245 23.97 14.27 1.29
N LEU A 246 24.89 13.61 0.58
CA LEU A 246 26.31 13.56 0.95
C LEU A 246 26.94 14.96 0.97
N GLU A 247 26.60 15.81 0.00
CA GLU A 247 27.04 17.21 -0.03
C GLU A 247 26.51 17.96 1.20
N ARG A 248 25.20 17.94 1.45
CA ARG A 248 24.57 18.66 2.57
C ARG A 248 25.00 18.16 3.94
N THR A 249 25.15 16.86 4.15
CA THR A 249 25.64 16.30 5.42
C THR A 249 27.10 16.67 5.67
N SER A 250 27.91 16.80 4.60
CA SER A 250 29.29 17.27 4.73
C SER A 250 29.37 18.75 5.14
N GLU A 251 28.42 19.57 4.67
CA GLU A 251 28.31 20.99 5.02
C GLU A 251 27.75 21.20 6.44
N ASP A 252 26.79 20.37 6.88
CA ASP A 252 26.12 20.47 8.17
C ASP A 252 26.09 19.13 8.92
N SER A 253 27.27 18.65 9.31
CA SER A 253 27.47 17.38 10.03
C SER A 253 26.85 17.31 11.43
N ALA A 254 26.26 18.39 11.94
CA ALA A 254 25.54 18.40 13.21
C ALA A 254 24.03 18.16 13.02
N ASN A 255 23.54 18.16 11.78
CA ASN A 255 22.12 17.99 11.48
C ASN A 255 21.70 16.52 11.54
N GLU A 256 21.18 16.12 12.70
CA GLU A 256 20.74 14.75 12.97
C GLU A 256 19.71 14.24 11.95
N HIS A 257 18.83 15.12 11.43
CA HIS A 257 17.82 14.73 10.45
C HIS A 257 18.44 14.41 9.08
N LEU A 258 19.40 15.22 8.62
CA LEU A 258 20.12 14.96 7.36
C LEU A 258 20.91 13.65 7.44
N ILE A 259 21.58 13.41 8.58
CA ILE A 259 22.30 12.14 8.83
C ILE A 259 21.33 10.96 8.79
N GLU A 260 20.17 11.08 9.45
CA GLU A 260 19.17 10.00 9.46
C GLU A 260 18.67 9.69 8.04
N LEU A 261 18.41 10.73 7.24
CA LEU A 261 17.93 10.64 5.86
C LEU A 261 18.99 10.03 4.93
N GLU A 262 20.26 10.44 5.08
CA GLU A 262 21.39 9.86 4.36
C GLU A 262 21.55 8.37 4.66
N VAL A 263 21.50 7.98 5.94
CA VAL A 263 21.61 6.58 6.36
C VAL A 263 20.48 5.75 5.75
N ALA A 264 19.24 6.25 5.81
CA ALA A 264 18.08 5.57 5.22
C ALA A 264 18.20 5.43 3.70
N ALA A 265 18.50 6.52 3.00
CA ALA A 265 18.65 6.52 1.55
C ALA A 265 19.80 5.61 1.09
N THR A 266 20.92 5.59 1.82
CA THR A 266 22.10 4.76 1.50
C THR A 266 21.77 3.28 1.63
N GLN A 267 21.07 2.89 2.71
CA GLN A 267 20.66 1.52 2.91
C GLN A 267 19.66 1.05 1.85
N LEU A 268 18.66 1.88 1.54
CA LEU A 268 17.67 1.57 0.50
C LEU A 268 18.32 1.47 -0.88
N TYR A 269 19.23 2.39 -1.21
CA TYR A 269 19.99 2.35 -2.46
C TYR A 269 20.75 1.04 -2.56
N ARG A 270 21.47 0.65 -1.50
CA ARG A 270 22.21 -0.60 -1.46
C ARG A 270 21.32 -1.81 -1.75
N TRP A 271 20.17 -1.95 -1.09
CA TRP A 271 19.30 -3.11 -1.33
C TRP A 271 18.68 -3.12 -2.72
N CYS A 272 18.26 -1.95 -3.22
CA CYS A 272 17.72 -1.85 -4.57
C CYS A 272 18.79 -2.17 -5.62
N TYR A 273 20.02 -1.68 -5.42
CA TYR A 273 21.16 -1.97 -6.28
C TYR A 273 21.51 -3.46 -6.25
N GLU A 274 21.58 -4.07 -5.07
CA GLU A 274 21.86 -5.50 -4.90
C GLU A 274 20.77 -6.37 -5.54
N ALA A 275 19.51 -5.94 -5.51
CA ALA A 275 18.39 -6.62 -6.18
C ALA A 275 18.50 -6.60 -7.71
N VAL A 276 19.14 -5.58 -8.30
CA VAL A 276 19.30 -5.42 -9.76
C VAL A 276 20.62 -6.02 -10.26
N HIS A 277 21.70 -5.83 -9.53
CA HIS A 277 23.07 -6.12 -9.99
C HIS A 277 23.78 -7.24 -9.23
N GLY A 278 23.16 -7.78 -8.18
CA GLY A 278 23.80 -8.70 -7.25
C GLY A 278 24.63 -7.99 -6.15
N PRO A 279 25.19 -8.76 -5.20
CA PRO A 279 25.89 -8.20 -4.05
C PRO A 279 27.08 -7.32 -4.46
N LEU A 280 27.22 -6.16 -3.82
CA LEU A 280 28.38 -5.29 -3.95
C LEU A 280 29.63 -6.04 -3.46
N ALA A 281 30.63 -6.19 -4.35
CA ALA A 281 31.88 -6.89 -4.09
C ALA A 281 32.78 -6.19 -3.06
#